data_AF-A0A3P6D1M0-F1
#
_entry.id   AF-A0A3P6D1M0-F1
#
_cell.length_a   1.000
_cell.length_b   1.000
_cell.length_c   1.000
_cell.angle_alpha   90.00
_cell.angle_beta   90.00
_cell.angle_gamma   90.00
#
_symmetry.space_group_name_H-M   'P 1'
#
loop_
_entity.id
_entity.type
_entity.pdbx_description
1 polymer ?
#
loop_
_entity_poly.entity_id
_entity_poly.type
_entity_poly.pdbx_seq_one_letter_code
_entity_poly.pdbx_strand_id
1 'polypeptide(L)'
;MGEDSKGTYDVGLNTVVGGSSFVTCVVVGIISTALRSRGFRIERSAFIRDVCFFCAAIGSLGLILVYGKINFWGALVFCSLYAVYVAFMYLSWRFGGEGGEFDIESVHKRGSLSETILQREDLDDGVVDEEHCSNVPDDDYWKLVVWVTLPIYLPRKLTIPVVSETKWSKPTAVGSVTFAPVLLSLLWNWKRSPTSVEAGVVYLTGCSVGIVLGLTALATTKTPMKWLLPWLAGGFIMSMTWSYISAQELVALLTSLGYIFGVSPSIFGLTVLAWGNSIGDLITNMTMALNDGDEGAQVAVSGCYAGPIFNTLFALGISLVGCAWEVYPLRIVIKTDPRLLESLGFLVVGLVWSFLVLFSNRMRLGGVMGVGLLVIYLASLSIRIVQTVGDSY
;
A
#
# COMPACT_ATOMS: atom_id res chain seq x y z
N MET A 1 1.82 21.78 16.47
CA MET A 1 2.00 20.44 15.87
C MET A 1 2.95 19.68 16.77
N GLY A 2 2.40 18.79 17.61
CA GLY A 2 3.11 18.11 18.70
C GLY A 2 3.97 16.94 18.22
N GLU A 3 4.85 16.46 19.10
CA GLU A 3 5.83 15.39 18.84
C GLU A 3 5.25 14.13 18.19
N ASP A 4 3.98 13.79 18.46
CA ASP A 4 3.29 12.63 17.84
C ASP A 4 3.18 12.71 16.32
N SER A 5 2.90 13.91 15.77
CA SER A 5 2.80 14.11 14.32
C SER A 5 4.15 13.99 13.59
N LYS A 6 5.26 14.09 14.35
CA LYS A 6 6.62 14.00 13.81
C LYS A 6 7.01 12.54 13.55
N GLY A 7 6.68 11.63 14.47
CA GLY A 7 6.95 10.20 14.33
C GLY A 7 6.20 9.57 13.14
N THR A 8 4.92 9.92 12.95
CA THR A 8 4.11 9.37 11.86
C THR A 8 4.62 9.76 10.47
N TYR A 9 5.09 11.00 10.30
CA TYR A 9 5.69 11.47 9.05
C TYR A 9 6.99 10.73 8.73
N ASP A 10 7.87 10.55 9.72
CA ASP A 10 9.14 9.86 9.54
C ASP A 10 8.90 8.38 9.18
N VAL A 11 7.96 7.72 9.86
CA VAL A 11 7.54 6.35 9.57
C VAL A 11 6.96 6.24 8.15
N GLY A 12 6.13 7.19 7.71
CA GLY A 12 5.55 7.21 6.37
C GLY A 12 6.60 7.29 5.26
N LEU A 13 7.55 8.23 5.34
CA LEU A 13 8.65 8.33 4.37
C LEU A 13 9.51 7.08 4.32
N ASN A 14 9.88 6.56 5.50
CA ASN A 14 10.68 5.35 5.59
C ASN A 14 9.94 4.13 5.02
N THR A 15 8.63 4.04 5.22
CA THR A 15 7.79 2.97 4.64
C THR A 15 7.76 3.01 3.12
N VAL A 16 7.63 4.19 2.51
CA VAL A 16 7.63 4.35 1.04
C VAL A 16 8.99 3.99 0.43
N VAL A 17 10.08 4.45 1.06
CA VAL A 17 11.44 4.12 0.59
C VAL A 17 11.77 2.65 0.81
N GLY A 18 11.43 2.09 1.97
CA GLY A 18 11.61 0.68 2.28
C GLY A 18 10.82 -0.23 1.34
N GLY A 19 9.55 0.08 1.08
CA GLY A 19 8.70 -0.69 0.17
C GLY A 19 9.21 -0.62 -1.27
N SER A 20 9.66 0.56 -1.70
CA SER A 20 10.34 0.75 -2.98
C SER A 20 11.58 -0.13 -3.14
N SER A 21 12.46 -0.16 -2.12
CA SER A 21 13.65 -1.02 -2.11
C SER A 21 13.29 -2.51 -2.03
N PHE A 22 12.27 -2.88 -1.28
CA PHE A 22 11.81 -4.26 -1.17
C PHE A 22 11.29 -4.77 -2.51
N VAL A 23 10.37 -4.05 -3.15
CA VAL A 23 9.83 -4.45 -4.46
C VAL A 23 10.93 -4.48 -5.52
N THR A 24 11.75 -3.44 -5.61
CA THR A 24 12.73 -3.34 -6.71
C THR A 24 13.94 -4.24 -6.54
N CYS A 25 14.36 -4.55 -5.32
CA CYS A 25 15.50 -5.44 -5.10
C CYS A 25 15.09 -6.87 -4.72
N VAL A 26 14.14 -7.06 -3.81
CA VAL A 26 13.74 -8.40 -3.35
C VAL A 26 12.80 -9.06 -4.34
N VAL A 27 11.71 -8.39 -4.74
CA VAL A 27 10.72 -9.00 -5.64
C VAL A 27 11.31 -9.25 -7.02
N VAL A 28 11.91 -8.23 -7.64
CA VAL A 28 12.65 -8.41 -8.91
C VAL A 28 13.80 -9.40 -8.75
N GLY A 29 14.48 -9.39 -7.60
CA GLY A 29 15.58 -10.30 -7.30
C GLY A 29 15.14 -11.77 -7.35
N ILE A 30 14.07 -12.09 -6.61
CA ILE A 30 13.48 -13.43 -6.55
C ILE A 30 12.97 -13.84 -7.92
N ILE A 31 12.19 -13.00 -8.61
CA ILE A 31 11.67 -13.29 -9.97
C ILE A 31 12.82 -13.58 -10.93
N SER A 32 13.89 -12.77 -10.91
CA SER A 32 15.06 -12.94 -11.78
C SER A 32 15.82 -14.24 -11.50
N THR A 33 15.94 -14.63 -10.22
CA THR A 33 16.56 -15.92 -9.86
C THR A 33 15.70 -17.12 -10.22
N ALA A 34 14.38 -17.04 -10.03
CA ALA A 34 13.45 -18.11 -10.33
C ALA A 34 13.31 -18.36 -11.84
N LEU A 35 13.33 -17.30 -12.64
CA LEU A 35 13.23 -17.39 -14.10
C LEU A 35 14.58 -17.61 -14.80
N ARG A 36 15.68 -17.78 -14.06
CA ARG A 36 17.03 -17.95 -14.63
C ARG A 36 17.11 -19.06 -15.67
N SER A 37 16.42 -20.17 -15.45
CA SER A 37 16.44 -21.32 -16.37
C SER A 37 15.60 -21.12 -17.63
N ARG A 38 14.62 -20.20 -17.60
CA ARG A 38 13.70 -19.95 -18.72
C ARG A 38 14.26 -18.96 -19.74
N GLY A 39 15.28 -18.17 -19.39
CA GLY A 39 15.97 -17.28 -20.34
C GLY A 39 15.10 -16.15 -20.90
N PHE A 40 14.10 -15.73 -20.13
CA PHE A 40 13.11 -14.70 -20.48
C PHE A 40 13.76 -13.36 -20.84
N ARG A 41 13.20 -12.69 -21.85
CA ARG A 41 13.66 -11.39 -22.35
C ARG A 41 12.65 -10.30 -22.03
N ILE A 42 13.10 -9.24 -21.38
CA ILE A 42 12.28 -8.05 -21.10
C ILE A 42 12.31 -7.10 -22.29
N GLU A 43 11.18 -6.43 -22.53
CA GLU A 43 11.11 -5.35 -23.52
C GLU A 43 11.99 -4.14 -23.10
N ARG A 44 12.92 -3.77 -23.98
CA ARG A 44 13.93 -2.74 -23.73
C ARG A 44 13.33 -1.34 -23.50
N SER A 45 12.35 -0.96 -24.32
CA SER A 45 11.69 0.36 -24.27
C SER A 45 10.96 0.55 -22.94
N ALA A 46 10.13 -0.40 -22.56
CA ALA A 46 9.37 -0.37 -21.31
C ALA A 46 10.29 -0.30 -20.09
N PHE A 47 11.32 -1.14 -20.03
CA PHE A 47 12.26 -1.17 -18.91
C PHE A 47 13.07 0.14 -18.76
N ILE A 48 13.62 0.66 -19.87
CA ILE A 48 14.39 1.91 -19.82
C ILE A 48 13.51 3.07 -19.35
N ARG A 49 12.29 3.18 -19.87
CA ARG A 49 11.31 4.18 -19.43
C ARG A 49 11.09 4.07 -17.92
N ASP A 50 10.69 2.91 -17.43
CA ASP A 50 10.30 2.74 -16.03
C ASP A 50 11.49 3.02 -15.08
N VAL A 51 12.70 2.55 -15.40
CA VAL A 51 13.91 2.84 -14.60
C VAL A 51 14.28 4.32 -14.63
N CYS A 52 14.23 4.98 -15.78
CA CYS A 52 14.55 6.42 -15.87
C CYS A 52 13.57 7.27 -15.07
N PHE A 53 12.27 7.02 -15.18
CA PHE A 53 11.25 7.73 -14.40
C PHE A 53 11.38 7.43 -12.91
N PHE A 54 11.74 6.19 -12.54
CA PHE A 54 11.92 5.86 -11.14
C PHE A 54 13.17 6.51 -10.54
N CYS A 55 14.28 6.55 -11.27
CA CYS A 55 15.47 7.33 -10.89
C CYS A 55 15.12 8.82 -10.73
N ALA A 56 14.30 9.39 -11.62
CA ALA A 56 13.84 10.77 -11.49
C ALA A 56 12.94 10.98 -10.25
N ALA A 57 12.06 10.02 -9.94
CA ALA A 57 11.20 10.05 -8.76
C ALA A 57 12.03 10.03 -7.46
N ILE A 58 12.95 9.07 -7.35
CA ILE A 58 13.84 8.92 -6.19
C ILE A 58 14.82 10.10 -6.08
N GLY A 59 15.33 10.60 -7.21
CA GLY A 59 16.19 11.79 -7.25
C GLY A 59 15.47 13.06 -6.81
N SER A 60 14.23 13.27 -7.27
CA SER A 60 13.41 14.42 -6.84
C SER A 60 13.03 14.34 -5.36
N LEU A 61 12.70 13.14 -4.85
CA LEU A 61 12.51 12.93 -3.41
C LEU A 61 13.80 13.24 -2.63
N GLY A 62 14.96 12.74 -3.09
CA GLY A 62 16.25 13.03 -2.49
C GLY A 62 16.55 14.54 -2.44
N LEU A 63 16.27 15.28 -3.51
CA LEU A 63 16.42 16.75 -3.54
C LEU A 63 15.50 17.44 -2.52
N ILE A 64 14.25 16.99 -2.38
CA ILE A 64 13.31 17.50 -1.38
C ILE A 64 13.86 17.27 0.03
N LEU A 65 14.41 16.09 0.31
CA LEU A 65 14.99 15.74 1.62
C LEU A 65 16.27 16.53 1.93
N VAL A 66 17.14 16.76 0.95
CA VAL A 66 18.38 17.54 1.12
C VAL A 66 18.10 19.02 1.31
N TYR A 67 17.15 19.58 0.54
CA TYR A 67 16.77 20.98 0.69
C TYR A 67 16.00 21.23 2.01
N GLY A 68 15.36 20.19 2.55
CA GLY A 68 14.75 20.19 3.88
C GLY A 68 13.53 21.11 4.03
N LYS A 69 13.04 21.70 2.93
CA LYS A 69 11.87 22.58 2.91
C LYS A 69 11.06 22.37 1.64
N ILE A 70 9.74 22.18 1.74
CA ILE A 70 8.89 22.09 0.56
C ILE A 70 7.72 23.08 0.66
N ASN A 71 7.44 23.80 -0.42
CA ASN A 71 6.25 24.63 -0.55
C ASN A 71 5.15 23.86 -1.30
N PHE A 72 3.93 24.37 -1.25
CA PHE A 72 2.78 23.79 -1.95
C PHE A 72 3.06 23.51 -3.43
N TRP A 73 3.67 24.47 -4.13
CA TRP A 73 4.04 24.32 -5.54
C TRP A 73 5.06 23.21 -5.79
N GLY A 74 6.06 23.07 -4.91
CA GLY A 74 7.05 21.99 -4.99
C GLY A 74 6.42 20.62 -4.78
N ALA A 75 5.49 20.50 -3.83
CA ALA A 75 4.72 19.28 -3.61
C ALA A 75 3.84 18.95 -4.83
N LEU A 76 3.20 19.97 -5.42
CA LEU A 76 2.38 19.81 -6.62
C LEU A 76 3.22 19.36 -7.83
N VAL A 77 4.40 19.95 -8.03
CA VAL A 77 5.33 19.54 -9.09
C VAL A 77 5.77 18.10 -8.89
N PHE A 78 6.18 17.72 -7.67
CA PHE A 78 6.56 16.36 -7.34
C PHE A 78 5.42 15.36 -7.64
N CYS A 79 4.19 15.66 -7.21
CA CYS A 79 3.02 14.84 -7.50
C CYS A 79 2.71 14.77 -9.02
N SER A 80 2.87 15.87 -9.74
CA SER A 80 2.57 15.96 -11.18
C SER A 80 3.51 15.12 -12.05
N LEU A 81 4.72 14.78 -11.57
CA LEU A 81 5.64 13.89 -12.27
C LEU A 81 5.00 12.52 -12.58
N TYR A 82 4.07 12.05 -11.75
CA TYR A 82 3.33 10.83 -12.03
C TYR A 82 2.43 10.97 -13.27
N ALA A 83 1.72 12.10 -13.39
CA ALA A 83 0.89 12.37 -14.56
C ALA A 83 1.75 12.46 -15.84
N VAL A 84 2.96 13.03 -15.75
CA VAL A 84 3.93 13.05 -16.86
C VAL A 84 4.37 11.63 -17.22
N TYR A 85 4.68 10.78 -16.23
CA TYR A 85 5.02 9.37 -16.45
C TYR A 85 3.89 8.61 -17.17
N VAL A 86 2.65 8.73 -16.68
CA VAL A 86 1.48 8.07 -17.29
C VAL A 86 1.21 8.59 -18.70
N ALA A 87 1.30 9.92 -18.91
CA ALA A 87 1.15 10.51 -20.23
C ALA A 87 2.23 10.02 -21.20
N PHE A 88 3.50 9.96 -20.76
CA PHE A 88 4.60 9.44 -21.57
C PHE A 88 4.43 7.96 -21.88
N MET A 89 4.03 7.15 -20.90
CA MET A 89 3.73 5.73 -21.08
C MET A 89 2.62 5.53 -22.13
N TYR A 90 1.53 6.27 -22.02
CA TYR A 90 0.42 6.24 -22.97
C TYR A 90 0.84 6.70 -24.37
N LEU A 91 1.64 7.77 -24.46
CA LEU A 91 2.14 8.32 -25.72
C LEU A 91 3.11 7.34 -26.41
N SER A 92 4.01 6.74 -25.62
CA SER A 92 4.96 5.73 -26.09
C SER A 92 4.24 4.48 -26.60
N TRP A 93 3.18 4.04 -25.94
CA TRP A 93 2.35 2.93 -26.40
C TRP A 93 1.60 3.30 -27.68
N ARG A 94 1.02 4.51 -27.75
CA ARG A 94 0.24 4.97 -28.91
C ARG A 94 1.06 5.17 -30.18
N PHE A 95 2.28 5.69 -30.08
CA PHE A 95 3.14 5.98 -31.24
C PHE A 95 4.16 4.88 -31.55
N GLY A 96 4.45 3.98 -30.62
CA GLY A 96 5.42 2.89 -30.79
C GLY A 96 4.88 1.64 -31.46
N GLY A 97 3.73 1.72 -32.14
CA GLY A 97 2.93 0.57 -32.56
C GLY A 97 3.68 -0.59 -33.21
N GLU A 98 3.85 -1.68 -32.45
CA GLU A 98 3.39 -3.00 -32.85
C GLU A 98 2.16 -3.28 -31.97
N GLY A 99 1.07 -3.75 -32.59
CA GLY A 99 -0.23 -3.94 -31.94
C GLY A 99 -0.22 -5.00 -30.85
N GLY A 100 0.29 -4.68 -29.67
CA GLY A 100 -0.14 -5.28 -28.43
C GLY A 100 -1.43 -4.59 -28.02
N GLU A 101 -2.54 -5.30 -28.09
CA GLU A 101 -3.78 -4.93 -27.42
C GLU A 101 -3.42 -4.43 -26.01
N PHE A 102 -3.94 -3.27 -25.57
CA PHE A 102 -3.83 -2.91 -24.16
C PHE A 102 -4.55 -4.03 -23.43
N ASP A 103 -3.79 -4.98 -22.89
CA ASP A 103 -4.33 -6.27 -22.53
C ASP A 103 -5.05 -6.10 -21.19
N ILE A 104 -6.29 -5.60 -21.27
CA ILE A 104 -7.20 -5.46 -20.14
C ILE A 104 -7.30 -6.80 -19.42
N GLU A 105 -7.16 -7.91 -20.15
CA GLU A 105 -7.12 -9.25 -19.60
C GLU A 105 -5.98 -9.43 -18.59
N SER A 106 -4.77 -8.91 -18.86
CA SER A 106 -3.65 -8.94 -17.90
C SER A 106 -3.90 -8.10 -16.63
N VAL A 107 -4.50 -6.91 -16.77
CA VAL A 107 -4.88 -6.04 -15.65
C VAL A 107 -6.02 -6.67 -14.83
N HIS A 108 -7.00 -7.24 -15.52
CA HIS A 108 -8.13 -7.96 -14.92
C HIS A 108 -7.67 -9.23 -14.22
N LYS A 109 -6.70 -9.96 -14.80
CA LYS A 109 -6.11 -11.15 -14.19
C LYS A 109 -5.27 -10.81 -12.96
N ARG A 110 -4.52 -9.70 -12.96
CA ARG A 110 -3.85 -9.21 -11.75
C ARG A 110 -4.85 -8.78 -10.66
N GLY A 111 -5.91 -8.05 -11.05
CA GLY A 111 -7.00 -7.67 -10.15
C GLY A 111 -7.70 -8.90 -9.56
N SER A 112 -8.05 -9.87 -10.41
CA SER A 112 -8.68 -11.13 -10.05
C SER A 112 -7.78 -12.02 -9.21
N LEU A 113 -6.47 -12.09 -9.48
CA LEU A 113 -5.52 -12.85 -8.67
C LEU A 113 -5.36 -12.21 -7.29
N SER A 114 -5.21 -10.88 -7.23
CA SER A 114 -5.16 -10.15 -5.96
C SER A 114 -6.47 -10.31 -5.20
N GLU A 115 -7.61 -10.25 -5.87
CA GLU A 115 -8.93 -10.45 -5.27
C GLU A 115 -9.13 -11.90 -4.83
N THR A 116 -8.62 -12.89 -5.56
CA THR A 116 -8.65 -14.31 -5.17
C THR A 116 -7.74 -14.56 -3.97
N ILE A 117 -6.56 -13.93 -3.90
CA ILE A 117 -5.66 -14.02 -2.75
C ILE A 117 -6.31 -13.39 -1.52
N LEU A 118 -6.86 -12.18 -1.66
CA LEU A 118 -7.57 -11.48 -0.59
C LEU A 118 -8.83 -12.23 -0.15
N GLN A 119 -9.60 -12.80 -1.09
CA GLN A 119 -10.75 -13.64 -0.77
C GLN A 119 -10.35 -14.95 -0.11
N ARG A 120 -9.19 -15.52 -0.45
CA ARG A 120 -8.68 -16.74 0.20
C ARG A 120 -8.27 -16.48 1.64
N GLU A 121 -7.73 -15.30 1.93
CA GLU A 121 -7.52 -14.81 3.31
C GLU A 121 -8.86 -14.54 4.02
N ASP A 122 -9.82 -13.88 3.37
CA ASP A 122 -11.17 -13.61 3.95
C ASP A 122 -12.02 -14.87 4.14
N LEU A 123 -11.80 -15.93 3.35
CA LEU A 123 -12.46 -17.24 3.47
C LEU A 123 -11.85 -18.08 4.61
N ASP A 124 -10.58 -17.86 4.94
CA ASP A 124 -9.99 -18.41 6.17
C ASP A 124 -10.58 -17.72 7.43
N ASP A 125 -11.03 -16.47 7.28
CA ASP A 125 -11.73 -15.65 8.29
C ASP A 125 -13.26 -15.88 8.35
N GLY A 126 -13.81 -16.64 7.40
CA GLY A 126 -15.24 -16.90 7.30
C GLY A 126 -15.52 -18.37 7.62
N VAL A 127 -16.04 -18.65 8.83
CA VAL A 127 -16.68 -19.92 9.25
C VAL A 127 -16.55 -21.02 8.20
N VAL A 128 -15.54 -21.88 8.39
CA VAL A 128 -15.33 -23.12 7.65
C VAL A 128 -16.69 -23.79 7.41
N ASP A 129 -17.12 -23.83 6.15
CA ASP A 129 -18.15 -24.78 5.74
C ASP A 129 -17.64 -26.18 6.12
N GLU A 130 -18.43 -26.87 6.93
CA GLU A 130 -18.09 -28.05 7.72
C GLU A 130 -17.80 -29.32 6.89
N GLU A 131 -17.51 -29.21 5.60
CA GLU A 131 -17.30 -30.37 4.72
C GLU A 131 -15.98 -30.26 3.94
N HIS A 132 -15.07 -31.20 4.24
CA HIS A 132 -13.77 -31.47 3.61
C HIS A 132 -12.54 -30.65 4.08
N CYS A 133 -11.96 -31.04 5.22
CA CYS A 133 -10.70 -31.82 5.24
C CYS A 133 -10.27 -32.15 6.67
N SER A 134 -10.11 -33.45 6.92
CA SER A 134 -9.44 -34.02 8.09
C SER A 134 -8.04 -33.42 8.31
N ASN A 135 -7.76 -33.06 9.57
CA ASN A 135 -6.51 -32.53 10.15
C ASN A 135 -6.52 -31.01 10.39
N VAL A 136 -7.33 -30.56 11.34
CA VAL A 136 -7.27 -29.20 11.92
C VAL A 136 -6.37 -29.23 13.17
N PRO A 137 -5.46 -28.25 13.38
CA PRO A 137 -4.68 -28.13 14.61
C PRO A 137 -5.57 -27.70 15.80
N ASP A 138 -5.17 -28.07 17.02
CA ASP A 138 -5.88 -27.88 18.31
C ASP A 138 -7.02 -26.83 18.36
N ASP A 139 -8.21 -27.31 18.74
CA ASP A 139 -9.49 -26.59 18.87
C ASP A 139 -9.44 -25.37 19.81
N ASP A 140 -8.47 -25.33 20.73
CA ASP A 140 -8.24 -24.20 21.65
C ASP A 140 -7.54 -23.02 20.99
N TYR A 141 -6.65 -23.27 20.02
CA TYR A 141 -5.99 -22.21 19.25
C TYR A 141 -7.01 -21.47 18.39
N TRP A 142 -7.91 -22.20 17.74
CA TRP A 142 -8.96 -21.61 16.90
C TRP A 142 -9.93 -20.74 17.71
N LYS A 143 -10.35 -21.21 18.90
CA LYS A 143 -11.19 -20.40 19.81
C LYS A 143 -10.47 -19.13 20.25
N LEU A 144 -9.19 -19.21 20.61
CA LEU A 144 -8.39 -18.05 21.00
C LEU A 144 -8.31 -17.02 19.85
N VAL A 145 -8.03 -17.47 18.62
CA VAL A 145 -7.99 -16.61 17.43
C VAL A 145 -9.32 -15.91 17.23
N VAL A 146 -10.44 -16.63 17.29
CA VAL A 146 -11.77 -16.03 17.16
C VAL A 146 -12.02 -14.99 18.25
N TRP A 147 -11.70 -15.28 19.52
CA TRP A 147 -11.90 -14.34 20.63
C TRP A 147 -11.05 -13.07 20.50
N VAL A 148 -9.83 -13.19 19.97
CA VAL A 148 -8.93 -12.05 19.75
C VAL A 148 -9.38 -11.21 18.55
N THR A 149 -9.91 -11.84 17.50
CA THR A 149 -10.33 -11.17 16.26
C THR A 149 -11.74 -10.59 16.34
N LEU A 150 -12.63 -11.16 17.16
CA LEU A 150 -14.03 -10.76 17.33
C LEU A 150 -14.23 -9.25 17.59
N PRO A 151 -13.46 -8.58 18.48
CA PRO A 151 -13.64 -7.16 18.80
C PRO A 151 -13.38 -6.23 17.62
N ILE A 152 -12.58 -6.67 16.64
CA ILE A 152 -12.26 -5.92 15.42
C ILE A 152 -13.23 -6.33 14.30
N TYR A 153 -13.51 -7.63 14.19
CA TYR A 153 -14.38 -8.19 13.15
C TYR A 153 -15.82 -7.68 13.24
N LEU A 154 -16.41 -7.64 14.44
CA LEU A 154 -17.81 -7.26 14.62
C LEU A 154 -18.10 -5.81 14.22
N PRO A 155 -17.37 -4.79 14.73
CA PRO A 155 -17.59 -3.41 14.29
C PRO A 155 -17.31 -3.22 12.80
N ARG A 156 -16.32 -3.93 12.24
CA ARG A 156 -16.02 -3.92 10.80
C ARG A 156 -17.21 -4.40 9.98
N LYS A 157 -17.74 -5.58 10.31
CA LYS A 157 -18.92 -6.16 9.65
C LYS A 157 -20.18 -5.32 9.85
N LEU A 158 -20.31 -4.66 11.00
CA LEU A 158 -21.44 -3.80 11.34
C LEU A 158 -21.39 -2.41 10.72
N THR A 159 -20.34 -2.06 9.99
CA THR A 159 -20.19 -0.72 9.39
C THR A 159 -19.87 -0.76 7.90
N ILE A 160 -19.36 -1.88 7.37
CA ILE A 160 -19.16 -2.07 5.93
C ILE A 160 -20.38 -2.77 5.32
N PRO A 161 -21.13 -2.13 4.42
CA PRO A 161 -22.21 -2.80 3.70
C PRO A 161 -21.67 -3.90 2.77
N VAL A 162 -22.20 -5.11 2.91
CA VAL A 162 -21.88 -6.25 2.04
C VAL A 162 -22.80 -6.21 0.82
N VAL A 163 -22.26 -6.19 -0.39
CA VAL A 163 -23.02 -6.09 -1.65
C VAL A 163 -22.81 -7.36 -2.50
N SER A 164 -23.03 -8.53 -1.90
CA SER A 164 -22.93 -9.83 -2.57
C SER A 164 -24.24 -10.60 -2.47
N GLU A 165 -24.69 -11.19 -3.58
CA GLU A 165 -25.98 -11.90 -3.66
C GLU A 165 -26.05 -13.13 -2.75
N THR A 166 -24.91 -13.80 -2.50
CA THR A 166 -24.84 -15.02 -1.70
C THR A 166 -24.72 -14.76 -0.20
N LYS A 167 -24.12 -13.63 0.20
CA LYS A 167 -23.86 -13.27 1.61
C LYS A 167 -24.79 -12.17 2.14
N TRP A 168 -25.80 -11.77 1.35
CA TRP A 168 -26.69 -10.66 1.71
C TRP A 168 -27.63 -11.02 2.85
N SER A 169 -27.70 -10.13 3.85
CA SER A 169 -28.74 -10.18 4.88
C SER A 169 -29.28 -8.77 5.16
N LYS A 170 -30.61 -8.65 5.14
CA LYS A 170 -31.32 -7.39 5.41
C LYS A 170 -30.92 -6.74 6.76
N PRO A 171 -30.84 -7.46 7.90
CA PRO A 171 -30.47 -6.83 9.17
C PRO A 171 -29.03 -6.30 9.18
N THR A 172 -28.08 -7.02 8.58
CA THR A 172 -26.66 -6.60 8.51
C THR A 172 -26.50 -5.38 7.62
N ALA A 173 -27.22 -5.32 6.50
CA ALA A 173 -27.20 -4.17 5.62
C ALA A 173 -27.76 -2.90 6.28
N VAL A 174 -28.91 -3.02 6.96
CA VAL A 174 -29.49 -1.89 7.72
C VAL A 174 -28.55 -1.48 8.86
N GLY A 175 -27.96 -2.45 9.57
CA GLY A 175 -26.95 -2.19 10.60
C GLY A 175 -25.75 -1.41 10.05
N SER A 176 -25.15 -1.87 8.95
CA SER A 176 -23.98 -1.24 8.31
C SER A 176 -24.17 0.25 8.03
N VAL A 177 -25.31 0.59 7.44
CA VAL A 177 -25.63 1.96 7.05
C VAL A 177 -26.00 2.83 8.26
N THR A 178 -26.55 2.23 9.33
CA THR A 178 -26.89 2.94 10.56
C THR A 178 -25.66 3.27 11.40
N PHE A 179 -24.74 2.31 11.55
CA PHE A 179 -23.55 2.47 12.39
C PHE A 179 -22.39 3.20 11.69
N ALA A 180 -22.33 3.21 10.36
CA ALA A 180 -21.27 3.89 9.61
C ALA A 180 -21.14 5.40 9.95
N PRO A 181 -22.20 6.24 9.88
CA PRO A 181 -22.11 7.65 10.27
C PRO A 181 -21.76 7.87 11.75
N VAL A 182 -22.18 6.96 12.63
CA VAL A 182 -21.84 7.00 14.06
C VAL A 182 -20.35 6.78 14.25
N LEU A 183 -19.76 5.77 13.61
CA LEU A 183 -18.32 5.51 13.66
C LEU A 183 -17.52 6.71 13.11
N LEU A 184 -17.95 7.29 11.99
CA LEU A 184 -17.30 8.48 11.43
C LEU A 184 -17.35 9.69 12.38
N SER A 185 -18.48 9.91 13.06
CA SER A 185 -18.62 10.98 14.07
C SER A 185 -17.69 10.76 15.27
N LEU A 186 -17.48 9.50 15.67
CA LEU A 186 -16.56 9.13 16.74
C LEU A 186 -15.10 9.38 16.36
N LEU A 187 -14.69 8.98 15.16
CA LEU A 187 -13.34 9.24 14.65
C LEU A 187 -13.07 10.74 14.51
N TRP A 188 -14.07 11.51 14.04
CA TRP A 188 -13.95 12.95 13.91
C TRP A 188 -13.72 13.64 15.25
N ASN A 189 -14.48 13.27 16.27
CA ASN A 189 -14.36 13.81 17.62
C ASN A 189 -13.04 13.40 18.28
N TRP A 190 -12.63 12.14 18.09
CA TRP A 190 -11.34 11.65 18.60
C TRP A 190 -10.17 12.45 18.03
N LYS A 191 -10.16 12.68 16.71
CA LYS A 191 -9.07 13.40 16.04
C LYS A 191 -9.00 14.89 16.40
N ARG A 192 -10.15 15.57 16.51
CA ARG A 192 -10.19 17.03 16.67
C ARG A 192 -10.13 17.48 18.13
N SER A 193 -10.31 16.57 19.10
CA SER A 193 -10.43 16.87 20.53
C SER A 193 -11.22 18.16 20.82
N PRO A 194 -12.45 18.29 20.28
CA PRO A 194 -13.19 19.54 20.33
C PRO A 194 -13.76 19.81 21.74
N THR A 195 -14.32 21.00 21.96
CA THR A 195 -15.01 21.30 23.22
C THR A 195 -16.19 20.35 23.44
N SER A 196 -16.60 20.13 24.70
CA SER A 196 -17.67 19.17 25.04
C SER A 196 -18.98 19.40 24.25
N VAL A 197 -19.29 20.66 23.91
CA VAL A 197 -20.49 21.02 23.14
C VAL A 197 -20.36 20.65 21.66
N GLU A 198 -19.23 20.99 21.04
CA GLU A 198 -18.94 20.64 19.63
C GLU A 198 -18.93 19.11 19.43
N ALA A 199 -18.34 18.38 20.38
CA ALA A 199 -18.36 16.92 20.37
C ALA A 199 -19.80 16.37 20.37
N GLY A 200 -20.66 16.93 21.24
CA GLY A 200 -22.07 16.59 21.33
C GLY A 200 -22.82 16.83 20.02
N VAL A 201 -22.60 17.98 19.37
CA VAL A 201 -23.21 18.30 18.07
C VAL A 201 -22.79 17.28 17.00
N VAL A 202 -21.50 16.94 16.92
CA VAL A 202 -21.01 15.96 15.94
C VAL A 202 -21.63 14.58 16.16
N TYR A 203 -21.73 14.11 17.41
CA TYR A 203 -22.40 12.84 17.71
C TYR A 203 -23.89 12.86 17.36
N LEU A 204 -24.60 13.94 17.70
CA LEU A 204 -26.02 14.09 17.36
C LEU A 204 -26.24 14.07 15.85
N THR A 205 -25.40 14.78 15.09
CA THR A 205 -25.47 14.77 13.62
C THR A 205 -25.20 13.38 13.06
N GLY A 206 -24.14 12.69 13.51
CA GLY A 206 -23.82 11.32 13.09
C GLY A 206 -24.96 10.34 13.37
N CYS A 207 -25.52 10.35 14.58
CA CYS A 207 -26.66 9.51 14.95
C CYS A 207 -27.91 9.83 14.12
N SER A 208 -28.22 11.11 13.89
CA SER A 208 -29.39 11.50 13.09
C SER A 208 -29.28 11.03 11.64
N VAL A 209 -28.10 11.18 11.02
CA VAL A 209 -27.82 10.70 9.67
C VAL A 209 -27.90 9.18 9.62
N GLY A 210 -27.31 8.48 10.60
CA GLY A 210 -27.39 7.03 10.72
C GLY A 210 -28.83 6.51 10.81
N ILE A 211 -29.67 7.14 11.62
CA ILE A 211 -31.09 6.77 11.77
C ILE A 211 -31.86 6.98 10.46
N VAL A 212 -31.68 8.12 9.79
CA VAL A 212 -32.36 8.40 8.51
C VAL A 212 -31.95 7.39 7.44
N LEU A 213 -30.65 7.12 7.32
CA LEU A 213 -30.15 6.15 6.35
C LEU A 213 -30.57 4.71 6.70
N GLY A 214 -30.63 4.34 7.98
CA GLY A 214 -31.12 3.05 8.45
C GLY A 214 -32.61 2.84 8.17
N LEU A 215 -33.45 3.84 8.44
CA LEU A 215 -34.90 3.78 8.17
C LEU A 215 -35.20 3.71 6.67
N THR A 216 -34.49 4.51 5.87
CA THR A 216 -34.62 4.46 4.41
C THR A 216 -34.16 3.12 3.83
N ALA A 217 -33.08 2.54 4.37
CA ALA A 217 -32.64 1.20 4.00
C ALA A 217 -33.66 0.12 4.42
N LEU A 218 -34.29 0.24 5.59
CA LEU A 218 -35.31 -0.71 6.06
C LEU A 218 -36.55 -0.70 5.14
N ALA A 219 -36.97 0.49 4.70
CA ALA A 219 -38.13 0.71 3.84
C ALA A 219 -37.89 0.33 2.38
N THR A 220 -36.69 0.59 1.85
CA THR A 220 -36.40 0.46 0.40
C THR A 220 -35.82 -0.91 0.03
N THR A 221 -35.09 -1.57 0.93
CA THR A 221 -34.22 -2.68 0.56
C THR A 221 -34.92 -4.04 0.73
N LYS A 222 -35.46 -4.57 -0.38
CA LYS A 222 -35.79 -6.00 -0.56
C LYS A 222 -34.68 -6.75 -1.31
N THR A 223 -33.98 -6.08 -2.25
CA THR A 223 -32.78 -6.57 -2.95
C THR A 223 -31.82 -5.39 -3.22
N PRO A 224 -30.49 -5.57 -3.16
CA PRO A 224 -29.52 -4.47 -3.28
C PRO A 224 -29.38 -3.88 -4.71
N MET A 225 -29.91 -4.56 -5.73
CA MET A 225 -29.58 -4.27 -7.13
C MET A 225 -30.14 -2.94 -7.71
N LYS A 226 -31.17 -2.33 -7.12
CA LYS A 226 -31.76 -1.09 -7.70
C LYS A 226 -30.96 0.17 -7.41
N TRP A 227 -30.16 0.20 -6.34
CA TRP A 227 -29.36 1.36 -5.90
C TRP A 227 -27.91 0.95 -5.66
N LEU A 228 -27.32 0.19 -6.59
CA LEU A 228 -26.02 -0.44 -6.41
C LEU A 228 -24.89 0.57 -6.13
N LEU A 229 -24.89 1.70 -6.83
CA LEU A 229 -23.83 2.72 -6.72
C LEU A 229 -23.69 3.30 -5.30
N PRO A 230 -24.76 3.77 -4.62
CA PRO A 230 -24.67 4.19 -3.21
C PRO A 230 -24.14 3.11 -2.26
N TRP A 231 -24.54 1.85 -2.43
CA TRP A 231 -24.07 0.76 -1.58
C TRP A 231 -22.58 0.49 -1.79
N LEU A 232 -22.10 0.48 -3.04
CA LEU A 232 -20.69 0.34 -3.38
C LEU A 232 -19.87 1.53 -2.86
N ALA A 233 -20.35 2.76 -3.05
CA ALA A 233 -19.69 3.96 -2.57
C ALA A 233 -19.59 3.98 -1.03
N GLY A 234 -20.65 3.62 -0.33
CA GLY A 234 -20.65 3.49 1.13
C GLY A 234 -19.70 2.40 1.63
N GLY A 235 -19.71 1.23 0.98
CA GLY A 235 -18.77 0.14 1.24
C GLY A 235 -17.32 0.56 1.05
N PHE A 236 -17.03 1.29 -0.02
CA PHE A 236 -15.71 1.81 -0.32
C PHE A 236 -15.23 2.83 0.72
N ILE A 237 -16.06 3.81 1.10
CA ILE A 237 -15.72 4.82 2.12
C ILE A 237 -15.44 4.17 3.47
N MET A 238 -16.28 3.21 3.86
CA MET A 238 -16.11 2.51 5.14
C MET A 238 -14.91 1.58 5.12
N SER A 239 -14.60 0.94 3.99
CA SER A 239 -13.36 0.17 3.82
C SER A 239 -12.13 1.06 3.99
N MET A 240 -12.08 2.22 3.31
CA MET A 240 -11.00 3.21 3.49
C MET A 240 -10.86 3.67 4.95
N THR A 241 -11.99 3.85 5.64
CA THR A 241 -12.01 4.25 7.07
C THR A 241 -11.40 3.17 7.95
N TRP A 242 -11.74 1.90 7.74
CA TRP A 242 -11.14 0.78 8.46
C TRP A 242 -9.66 0.60 8.14
N SER A 243 -9.24 0.74 6.88
CA SER A 243 -7.83 0.76 6.52
C SER A 243 -7.07 1.87 7.25
N TYR A 244 -7.66 3.06 7.39
CA TYR A 244 -7.08 4.16 8.17
C TYR A 244 -6.94 3.80 9.66
N ILE A 245 -7.99 3.27 10.30
CA ILE A 245 -7.93 2.85 11.71
C ILE A 245 -6.83 1.80 11.91
N SER A 246 -6.84 0.73 11.11
CA SER A 246 -5.85 -0.34 11.20
C SER A 246 -4.42 0.16 10.99
N ALA A 247 -4.21 1.07 10.05
CA ALA A 247 -2.89 1.67 9.81
C ALA A 247 -2.41 2.52 11.00
N GLN A 248 -3.30 3.28 11.64
CA GLN A 248 -2.95 4.09 12.83
C GLN A 248 -2.58 3.20 14.02
N GLU A 249 -3.39 2.18 14.32
CA GLU A 249 -3.09 1.24 15.41
C GLU A 249 -1.79 0.47 15.14
N LEU A 250 -1.55 0.05 13.90
CA LEU A 250 -0.30 -0.62 13.53
C LEU A 250 0.92 0.30 13.74
N VAL A 251 0.85 1.57 13.32
CA VAL A 251 1.93 2.54 13.55
C VAL A 251 2.11 2.82 15.05
N ALA A 252 1.04 2.88 15.83
CA ALA A 252 1.10 3.05 17.27
C ALA A 252 1.78 1.86 17.97
N LEU A 253 1.46 0.62 17.56
CA LEU A 253 2.09 -0.60 18.06
C LEU A 253 3.57 -0.67 17.69
N LEU A 254 3.94 -0.29 16.47
CA LEU A 254 5.36 -0.28 16.08
C LEU A 254 6.14 0.83 16.80
N THR A 255 5.48 1.95 17.09
CA THR A 255 6.07 3.02 17.90
C THR A 255 6.28 2.56 19.35
N SER A 256 5.31 1.83 19.94
CA SER A 256 5.46 1.28 21.29
C SER A 256 6.53 0.19 21.35
N LEU A 257 6.61 -0.70 20.36
CA LEU A 257 7.72 -1.65 20.22
C LEU A 257 9.07 -0.94 20.05
N GLY A 258 9.11 0.17 19.31
CA GLY A 258 10.28 1.03 19.21
C GLY A 258 10.77 1.52 20.56
N TYR A 259 9.86 2.00 21.42
CA TYR A 259 10.21 2.40 22.78
C TYR A 259 10.69 1.23 23.65
N ILE A 260 10.10 0.04 23.50
CA ILE A 260 10.49 -1.15 24.28
C ILE A 260 11.87 -1.66 23.89
N PHE A 261 12.16 -1.74 22.59
CA PHE A 261 13.43 -2.25 22.08
C PHE A 261 14.54 -1.19 22.00
N GLY A 262 14.25 0.09 22.30
CA GLY A 262 15.21 1.18 22.15
C GLY A 262 15.57 1.48 20.68
N VAL A 263 14.65 1.21 19.76
CA VAL A 263 14.82 1.32 18.32
C VAL A 263 13.89 2.41 17.77
N SER A 264 14.39 3.27 16.88
CA SER A 264 13.54 4.33 16.31
C SER A 264 12.36 3.73 15.48
N PRO A 265 11.12 4.25 15.61
CA PRO A 265 9.96 3.77 14.86
C PRO A 265 10.17 3.79 13.33
N SER A 266 11.02 4.70 12.85
CA SER A 266 11.40 4.83 11.43
C SER A 266 11.98 3.55 10.83
N ILE A 267 12.66 2.72 11.61
CA ILE A 267 13.23 1.45 11.13
C ILE A 267 12.15 0.40 10.94
N PHE A 268 11.18 0.33 11.86
CA PHE A 268 9.99 -0.49 11.68
C PHE A 268 9.17 -0.02 10.47
N GLY A 269 9.16 1.29 10.21
CA GLY A 269 8.67 1.87 8.95
C GLY A 269 9.39 1.30 7.73
N LEU A 270 10.72 1.42 7.70
CA LEU A 270 11.55 0.98 6.58
C LEU A 270 11.59 -0.55 6.38
N THR A 271 11.25 -1.33 7.41
CA THR A 271 11.33 -2.80 7.40
C THR A 271 9.94 -3.43 7.50
N VAL A 272 9.41 -3.62 8.70
CA VAL A 272 8.16 -4.37 8.94
C VAL A 272 6.97 -3.79 8.18
N LEU A 273 6.75 -2.46 8.21
CA LEU A 273 5.67 -1.82 7.45
C LEU A 273 5.90 -1.89 5.95
N ALA A 274 7.12 -1.58 5.51
CA ALA A 274 7.52 -1.68 4.12
C ALA A 274 7.32 -3.10 3.55
N TRP A 275 7.71 -4.14 4.28
CA TRP A 275 7.57 -5.53 3.87
C TRP A 275 6.11 -5.94 3.87
N GLY A 276 5.36 -5.60 4.92
CA GLY A 276 3.93 -5.89 5.01
C GLY A 276 3.16 -5.27 3.84
N ASN A 277 3.46 -4.02 3.49
CA ASN A 277 2.81 -3.32 2.38
C ASN A 277 3.16 -3.90 1.00
N SER A 278 4.25 -4.67 0.88
CA SER A 278 4.76 -5.17 -0.41
C SER A 278 4.88 -6.69 -0.50
N ILE A 279 4.45 -7.44 0.52
CA ILE A 279 4.42 -8.91 0.46
C ILE A 279 3.38 -9.41 -0.53
N GLY A 280 2.24 -8.71 -0.65
CA GLY A 280 1.23 -8.97 -1.67
C GLY A 280 1.77 -8.77 -3.09
N ASP A 281 2.63 -7.76 -3.28
CA ASP A 281 3.34 -7.54 -4.55
C ASP A 281 4.31 -8.69 -4.86
N LEU A 282 5.02 -9.22 -3.85
CA LEU A 282 5.90 -10.37 -4.02
C LEU A 282 5.14 -11.59 -4.51
N ILE A 283 4.08 -11.97 -3.79
CA ILE A 283 3.29 -13.16 -4.09
C ILE A 283 2.65 -13.02 -5.47
N THR A 284 1.96 -11.90 -5.72
CA THR A 284 1.25 -11.65 -6.98
C THR A 284 2.20 -11.65 -8.17
N ASN A 285 3.28 -10.88 -8.12
CA ASN A 285 4.23 -10.79 -9.24
C ASN A 285 4.99 -12.09 -9.47
N MET A 286 5.31 -12.84 -8.41
CA MET A 286 5.92 -14.16 -8.54
C MET A 286 4.96 -15.16 -9.21
N THR A 287 3.69 -15.19 -8.79
CA THR A 287 2.68 -16.08 -9.38
C THR A 287 2.47 -15.79 -10.86
N MET A 288 2.33 -14.51 -11.25
CA MET A 288 2.23 -14.13 -12.67
C MET A 288 3.48 -14.53 -13.45
N ALA A 289 4.67 -14.27 -12.90
CA ALA A 289 5.93 -14.61 -13.55
C ALA A 289 6.12 -16.11 -13.78
N LEU A 290 5.64 -16.96 -12.87
CA LEU A 290 5.79 -18.41 -12.96
C LEU A 290 4.73 -19.09 -13.83
N ASN A 291 3.49 -18.61 -13.77
CA ASN A 291 2.32 -19.31 -14.32
C ASN A 291 1.84 -18.75 -15.66
N ASP A 292 2.04 -17.46 -15.94
CA ASP A 292 1.47 -16.77 -17.11
C ASP A 292 2.47 -16.61 -18.26
N GLY A 293 3.46 -17.50 -18.33
CA GLY A 293 4.44 -17.54 -19.40
C GLY A 293 5.30 -16.26 -19.48
N ASP A 294 5.72 -15.94 -20.70
CA ASP A 294 6.62 -14.82 -20.98
C ASP A 294 5.93 -13.46 -20.80
N GLU A 295 4.67 -13.33 -21.22
CA GLU A 295 3.88 -12.10 -21.04
C GLU A 295 3.63 -11.79 -19.56
N GLY A 296 3.31 -12.82 -18.75
CA GLY A 296 3.19 -12.71 -17.30
C GLY A 296 4.47 -12.24 -16.62
N ALA A 297 5.62 -12.75 -17.04
CA ALA A 297 6.93 -12.32 -16.53
C ALA A 297 7.24 -10.86 -16.89
N GLN A 298 6.87 -10.40 -18.09
CA GLN A 298 7.00 -9.00 -18.48
C GLN A 298 6.17 -8.08 -17.59
N VAL A 299 4.89 -8.42 -17.41
CA VAL A 299 3.94 -7.64 -16.60
C VAL A 299 4.35 -7.62 -15.12
N ALA A 300 4.85 -8.75 -14.60
CA ALA A 300 5.36 -8.86 -13.24
C ALA A 300 6.55 -7.91 -13.01
N VAL A 301 7.56 -7.93 -13.89
CA VAL A 301 8.74 -7.07 -13.78
C VAL A 301 8.39 -5.60 -13.97
N SER A 302 7.54 -5.25 -14.95
CA SER A 302 7.08 -3.85 -15.11
C SER A 302 6.31 -3.36 -13.89
N GLY A 303 5.47 -4.22 -13.30
CA GLY A 303 4.78 -3.92 -12.05
C GLY A 303 5.71 -3.61 -10.89
N CYS A 304 6.86 -4.29 -10.82
CA CYS A 304 7.86 -4.06 -9.77
C CYS A 304 8.55 -2.69 -9.88
N TYR A 305 8.51 -2.00 -11.02
CA TYR A 305 9.00 -0.63 -11.16
C TYR A 305 7.85 0.39 -11.12
N ALA A 306 6.76 0.13 -11.84
CA ALA A 306 5.61 1.02 -11.90
C ALA A 306 4.90 1.21 -10.54
N GLY A 307 4.82 0.15 -9.73
CA GLY A 307 4.22 0.21 -8.39
C GLY A 307 4.96 1.18 -7.45
N PRO A 308 6.29 1.01 -7.25
CA PRO A 308 7.10 1.97 -6.50
C PRO A 308 7.06 3.40 -7.04
N ILE A 309 7.01 3.60 -8.36
CA ILE A 309 6.82 4.93 -8.97
C ILE A 309 5.49 5.55 -8.53
N PHE A 310 4.39 4.79 -8.57
CA PHE A 310 3.08 5.24 -8.10
C PHE A 310 3.09 5.58 -6.61
N ASN A 311 3.62 4.69 -5.76
CA ASN A 311 3.69 4.92 -4.32
C ASN A 311 4.52 6.16 -3.97
N THR A 312 5.62 6.39 -4.69
CA THR A 312 6.52 7.52 -4.45
C THR A 312 5.97 8.83 -4.98
N LEU A 313 5.48 8.87 -6.22
CA LEU A 313 5.06 10.14 -6.84
C LEU A 313 3.60 10.48 -6.54
N PHE A 314 2.69 9.51 -6.62
CA PHE A 314 1.27 9.76 -6.42
C PHE A 314 0.89 9.68 -4.93
N ALA A 315 1.13 8.55 -4.27
CA ALA A 315 0.66 8.34 -2.90
C ALA A 315 1.38 9.25 -1.88
N LEU A 316 2.71 9.31 -1.93
CA LEU A 316 3.46 10.27 -1.11
C LEU A 316 3.27 11.71 -1.61
N GLY A 317 3.18 11.94 -2.93
CA GLY A 317 3.01 13.29 -3.48
C GLY A 317 1.69 13.95 -3.08
N ILE A 318 0.56 13.25 -3.16
CA ILE A 318 -0.73 13.79 -2.72
C ILE A 318 -0.75 14.05 -1.21
N SER A 319 -0.07 13.21 -0.44
CA SER A 319 0.11 13.40 1.00
C SER A 319 0.91 14.68 1.29
N LEU A 320 2.01 14.91 0.58
CA LEU A 320 2.81 16.14 0.69
C LEU A 320 2.02 17.39 0.26
N VAL A 321 1.21 17.29 -0.80
CA VAL A 321 0.32 18.37 -1.25
C VAL A 321 -0.70 18.71 -0.17
N GLY A 322 -1.33 17.69 0.44
CA GLY A 322 -2.29 17.88 1.54
C GLY A 322 -1.65 18.57 2.74
N CYS A 323 -0.48 18.10 3.19
CA CYS A 323 0.26 18.75 4.26
C CYS A 323 0.65 20.19 3.90
N ALA A 324 1.00 20.46 2.63
CA ALA A 324 1.44 21.79 2.20
C ALA A 324 0.26 22.76 2.05
N TRP A 325 -0.92 22.24 1.76
CA TRP A 325 -2.17 22.99 1.70
C TRP A 325 -2.56 23.54 3.07
N GLU A 326 -2.43 22.73 4.13
CA GLU A 326 -2.79 23.16 5.49
C GLU A 326 -1.95 24.33 6.02
N VAL A 327 -0.69 24.43 5.58
CA VAL A 327 0.25 25.48 6.03
C VAL A 327 0.43 26.57 4.96
N TYR A 328 -0.31 26.54 3.85
CA TYR A 328 -0.18 27.51 2.77
C TYR A 328 -0.44 28.95 3.26
N PRO A 329 0.41 29.95 2.91
CA PRO A 329 1.50 29.96 1.93
C PRO A 329 2.91 29.66 2.48
N LEU A 330 3.03 29.14 3.71
CA LEU A 330 4.31 28.83 4.34
C LEU A 330 4.92 27.53 3.76
N ARG A 331 6.14 27.21 4.21
CA ARG A 331 6.90 26.02 3.77
C ARG A 331 6.88 24.98 4.88
N ILE A 332 6.68 23.72 4.50
CA ILE A 332 6.89 22.58 5.40
C ILE A 332 8.39 22.39 5.57
N VAL A 333 8.85 22.23 6.81
CA VAL A 333 10.23 21.84 7.12
C VAL A 333 10.29 20.32 7.24
N ILE A 334 11.03 19.70 6.34
CA ILE A 334 11.29 18.26 6.30
C ILE A 334 12.64 18.04 6.97
N LYS A 335 12.66 17.29 8.08
CA LYS A 335 13.91 16.98 8.76
C LYS A 335 14.72 16.04 7.85
N THR A 336 15.92 16.47 7.47
CA THR A 336 16.85 15.63 6.73
C THR A 336 17.38 14.54 7.67
N ASP A 337 17.03 13.28 7.38
CA ASP A 337 17.64 12.11 8.02
C ASP A 337 18.71 11.52 7.08
N PRO A 338 20.00 11.56 7.46
CA PRO A 338 21.07 10.94 6.67
C PRO A 338 20.84 9.46 6.40
N ARG A 339 20.14 8.76 7.32
CA ARG A 339 19.80 7.35 7.16
C ARG A 339 18.82 7.17 6.02
N LEU A 340 17.73 7.93 6.00
CA LEU A 340 16.80 7.86 4.87
C LEU A 340 17.49 8.13 3.52
N LEU A 341 18.41 9.09 3.48
CA LEU A 341 19.19 9.42 2.28
C LEU A 341 20.11 8.28 1.84
N GLU A 342 20.77 7.60 2.79
CA GLU A 342 21.57 6.42 2.50
C GLU A 342 20.71 5.26 1.95
N SER A 343 19.49 5.06 2.47
CA SER A 343 18.54 4.05 1.94
C SER A 343 18.13 4.37 0.50
N LEU A 344 17.86 5.64 0.21
CA LEU A 344 17.62 6.12 -1.16
C LEU A 344 18.84 5.89 -2.05
N GLY A 345 20.05 6.09 -1.52
CA GLY A 345 21.30 5.78 -2.22
C GLY A 345 21.41 4.32 -2.62
N PHE A 346 21.15 3.38 -1.68
CA PHE A 346 21.13 1.95 -1.98
C PHE A 346 20.05 1.55 -3.00
N LEU A 347 18.88 2.20 -2.96
CA LEU A 347 17.85 2.02 -3.98
C LEU A 347 18.35 2.43 -5.37
N VAL A 348 18.99 3.61 -5.48
CA VAL A 348 19.60 4.05 -6.75
C VAL A 348 20.69 3.08 -7.21
N VAL A 349 21.52 2.57 -6.31
CA VAL A 349 22.52 1.54 -6.63
C VAL A 349 21.86 0.27 -7.18
N GLY A 350 20.75 -0.17 -6.58
CA GLY A 350 19.94 -1.29 -7.08
C GLY A 350 19.40 -1.04 -8.50
N LEU A 351 18.86 0.16 -8.77
CA LEU A 351 18.37 0.54 -10.09
C LEU A 351 19.47 0.58 -11.15
N VAL A 352 20.63 1.15 -10.80
CA VAL A 352 21.80 1.18 -11.68
C VAL A 352 22.31 -0.23 -11.93
N TRP A 353 22.36 -1.09 -10.91
CA TRP A 353 22.72 -2.50 -11.06
C TRP A 353 21.77 -3.24 -12.02
N SER A 354 20.46 -3.12 -11.82
CA SER A 354 19.45 -3.67 -12.72
C SER A 354 19.66 -3.20 -14.15
N PHE A 355 19.88 -1.89 -14.34
CA PHE A 355 20.09 -1.30 -15.66
C PHE A 355 21.33 -1.87 -16.35
N LEU A 356 22.47 -1.86 -15.67
CA LEU A 356 23.74 -2.33 -16.22
C LEU A 356 23.70 -3.82 -16.55
N VAL A 357 23.22 -4.66 -15.62
CA VAL A 357 23.21 -6.11 -15.82
C VAL A 357 22.23 -6.51 -16.92
N LEU A 358 21.03 -5.93 -16.98
CA LEU A 358 20.08 -6.24 -18.05
C LEU A 358 20.60 -5.80 -19.42
N PHE A 359 21.24 -4.63 -19.49
CA PHE A 359 21.82 -4.16 -20.74
C PHE A 359 22.97 -5.07 -21.21
N SER A 360 23.86 -5.46 -20.30
CA SER A 360 24.95 -6.39 -20.59
C SER A 360 24.46 -7.78 -21.00
N ASN A 361 23.32 -8.24 -20.45
CA ASN A 361 22.72 -9.54 -20.77
C ASN A 361 21.72 -9.52 -21.94
N ARG A 362 21.73 -8.49 -22.80
CA ARG A 362 20.78 -8.36 -23.93
C ARG A 362 19.32 -8.50 -23.49
N MET A 363 18.96 -7.82 -22.40
CA MET A 363 17.63 -7.81 -21.77
C MET A 363 17.16 -9.16 -21.22
N ARG A 364 18.04 -10.14 -21.01
CA ARG A 364 17.68 -11.41 -20.39
C ARG A 364 17.73 -11.34 -18.87
N LEU A 365 16.65 -11.82 -18.23
CA LEU A 365 16.66 -12.08 -16.79
C LEU A 365 17.67 -13.19 -16.48
N GLY A 366 18.53 -12.94 -15.50
CA GLY A 366 19.58 -13.88 -15.12
C GLY A 366 19.83 -13.90 -13.62
N GLY A 367 20.42 -14.99 -13.15
CA GLY A 367 20.74 -15.15 -11.72
C GLY A 367 21.68 -14.08 -11.18
N VAL A 368 22.58 -13.53 -12.01
CA VAL A 368 23.49 -12.44 -11.61
C VAL A 368 22.72 -11.17 -11.26
N MET A 369 21.69 -10.84 -12.04
CA MET A 369 20.79 -9.71 -11.75
C MET A 369 20.11 -9.95 -10.40
N GLY A 370 19.49 -11.12 -10.23
CA GLY A 370 18.70 -11.42 -9.05
C GLY A 370 19.52 -11.50 -7.76
N VAL A 371 20.63 -12.23 -7.77
CA VAL A 371 21.53 -12.34 -6.61
C VAL A 371 22.14 -10.98 -6.28
N GLY A 372 22.56 -10.19 -7.28
CA GLY A 372 23.13 -8.87 -7.02
C GLY A 372 22.14 -7.91 -6.35
N LEU A 373 20.87 -7.90 -6.79
CA LEU A 373 19.82 -7.11 -6.15
C LEU A 373 19.54 -7.54 -4.70
N LEU A 374 19.47 -8.85 -4.46
CA LEU A 374 19.30 -9.39 -3.09
C LEU A 374 20.49 -9.01 -2.19
N VAL A 375 21.71 -9.07 -2.69
CA VAL A 375 22.91 -8.67 -1.94
C VAL A 375 22.89 -7.17 -1.62
N ILE A 376 22.54 -6.31 -2.58
CA ILE A 376 22.43 -4.86 -2.37
C ILE A 376 21.39 -4.56 -1.28
N TYR A 377 20.24 -5.23 -1.34
CA TYR A 377 19.18 -5.08 -0.35
C TYR A 377 19.60 -5.55 1.04
N LEU A 378 20.18 -6.74 1.14
CA LEU A 378 20.67 -7.30 2.41
C LEU A 378 21.79 -6.44 3.01
N ALA A 379 22.67 -5.87 2.18
CA ALA A 379 23.69 -4.93 2.62
C ALA A 379 23.07 -3.65 3.19
N SER A 380 22.13 -3.03 2.46
CA SER A 380 21.40 -1.84 2.93
C SER A 380 20.68 -2.10 4.26
N LEU A 381 20.02 -3.25 4.39
CA LEU A 381 19.30 -3.65 5.59
C LEU A 381 20.26 -3.90 6.76
N SER A 382 21.36 -4.62 6.51
CA SER A 382 22.36 -4.93 7.54
C SER A 382 23.01 -3.65 8.08
N ILE A 383 23.38 -2.72 7.20
CA ILE A 383 23.95 -1.43 7.60
C ILE A 383 22.93 -0.64 8.45
N ARG A 384 21.65 -0.62 8.05
CA ARG A 384 20.58 0.01 8.82
C ARG A 384 20.44 -0.58 10.21
N ILE A 385 20.42 -1.90 10.33
CA ILE A 385 20.29 -2.60 11.61
C ILE A 385 21.52 -2.32 12.49
N VAL A 386 22.73 -2.39 11.93
CA VAL A 386 23.98 -2.14 12.67
C VAL A 386 24.04 -0.70 13.19
N GLN A 387 23.73 0.29 12.35
CA GLN A 387 23.69 1.69 12.78
C GLN A 387 22.69 1.88 13.93
N THR A 388 21.50 1.28 13.80
CA THR A 388 20.46 1.34 14.83
C THR A 388 20.95 0.78 16.15
N VAL A 389 21.47 -0.44 16.15
CA VAL A 389 21.95 -1.11 17.37
C VAL A 389 23.13 -0.33 17.96
N GLY A 390 23.96 0.27 17.11
CA GLY A 390 25.10 1.09 17.53
C GLY A 390 24.73 2.41 18.21
N ASP A 391 23.54 2.97 17.99
CA ASP A 391 23.07 4.17 18.70
C ASP A 391 22.31 3.85 19.99
N SER A 392 21.89 2.59 20.18
CA SER A 392 21.18 2.13 21.38
C SER A 392 22.12 1.87 22.58
N TYR A 393 23.44 2.01 22.39
CA TYR A 393 24.51 1.95 23.40
C TYR A 393 25.24 3.28 23.47
#